data_AF-A0A3C0IVZ1-F1
#
_entry.id   AF-A0A3C0IVZ1-F1
#
_cell.length_a   1.000
_cell.length_b   1.000
_cell.length_c   1.000
_cell.angle_alpha   90.00
_cell.angle_beta   90.00
_cell.angle_gamma   90.00
#
_symmetry.space_group_name_H-M   'P 1'
#
loop_
_entity.id
_entity.type
_entity.pdbx_description
1 polymer ?
#
loop_
_entity_poly.entity_id
_entity_poly.type
_entity_poly.pdbx_seq_one_letter_code
_entity_poly.pdbx_strand_id
1 'polypeptide(L)'
;MRLGRYAALSAISLVFCVALAGCGAGGNQKKLLSYFPPEEGFVWEYAGTDDYAQTMGIDSIYKASSGEVTYSISGETRAPAKADELGLEIEGFAEEPTVGDDLGLHFDDQDESDEAEEPEEAAAITQILEMEYEFTKESVVEKVIDADGLPYRFSELEVLRAPIKKGKTWSFQAPDWTDVKAEIVDMGKDADKADYVKVKYEAEVDGGPYVETRLFKKGLGLVEFTAVGPDYVEFVYSLIGN
;
A
#
# COMPACT_ATOMS: atom_id res chain seq x y z
N MET A 1 -19.51 -46.52 -43.91
CA MET A 1 -19.41 -45.58 -42.77
C MET A 1 -18.00 -45.02 -42.77
N ARG A 2 -17.86 -43.72 -43.07
CA ARG A 2 -16.56 -43.05 -43.29
C ARG A 2 -16.04 -42.52 -41.96
N LEU A 3 -14.81 -42.90 -41.62
CA LEU A 3 -14.03 -42.35 -40.50
C LEU A 3 -13.62 -40.90 -40.81
N GLY A 4 -14.15 -39.95 -40.06
CA GLY A 4 -13.68 -38.57 -40.01
C GLY A 4 -12.69 -38.41 -38.85
N ARG A 5 -11.45 -38.02 -39.18
CA ARG A 5 -10.40 -37.59 -38.25
C ARG A 5 -10.36 -36.05 -38.23
N TYR A 6 -9.75 -35.50 -37.17
CA TYR A 6 -9.34 -34.10 -36.94
C TYR A 6 -10.47 -33.18 -36.42
N ALA A 7 -10.34 -32.33 -35.41
CA ALA A 7 -9.18 -31.83 -34.66
C ALA A 7 -9.67 -31.23 -33.31
N ALA A 8 -8.87 -31.36 -32.25
CA ALA A 8 -8.72 -30.37 -31.17
C ALA A 8 -7.48 -30.79 -30.38
N LEU A 9 -6.31 -30.32 -30.81
CA LEU A 9 -5.05 -30.50 -30.09
C LEU A 9 -5.05 -29.56 -28.89
N SER A 10 -5.16 -30.14 -27.71
CA SER A 10 -4.93 -29.50 -26.43
C SER A 10 -3.48 -29.01 -26.36
N ALA A 11 -3.26 -27.70 -26.33
CA ALA A 11 -1.97 -27.13 -25.99
C ALA A 11 -1.81 -27.18 -24.47
N ILE A 12 -1.29 -28.31 -23.95
CA ILE A 12 -0.77 -28.39 -22.59
C ILE A 12 0.59 -27.71 -22.62
N SER A 13 0.64 -26.46 -22.13
CA SER A 13 1.90 -25.75 -21.91
C SER A 13 2.64 -26.44 -20.76
N LEU A 14 3.60 -27.29 -21.13
CA LEU A 14 4.48 -28.01 -20.21
C LEU A 14 5.62 -27.07 -19.82
N VAL A 15 5.39 -26.26 -18.78
CA VAL A 15 6.48 -25.51 -18.14
C VAL A 15 7.33 -26.51 -17.35
N PHE A 16 8.53 -26.77 -17.86
CA PHE A 16 9.59 -27.48 -17.15
C PHE A 16 10.02 -26.65 -15.94
N CYS A 17 9.42 -26.88 -14.78
CA CYS A 17 10.02 -26.48 -13.51
C CYS A 17 11.19 -27.43 -13.22
N VAL A 18 12.38 -27.01 -13.64
CA VAL A 18 13.64 -27.59 -13.19
C VAL A 18 13.69 -27.45 -11.67
N ALA A 19 13.45 -28.55 -10.96
CA ALA A 19 13.66 -28.65 -9.52
C ALA A 19 15.16 -28.55 -9.22
N LEU A 20 15.65 -27.33 -9.03
CA LEU A 20 16.93 -27.11 -8.37
C LEU A 20 16.73 -27.32 -6.86
N ALA A 21 17.11 -28.52 -6.42
CA ALA A 21 17.46 -28.77 -5.04
C ALA A 21 18.57 -27.78 -4.62
N GLY A 22 18.22 -26.80 -3.81
CA GLY A 22 19.14 -25.87 -3.16
C GLY A 22 18.91 -25.86 -1.66
N CYS A 23 19.52 -26.84 -0.96
CA CYS A 23 19.75 -26.76 0.47
C CYS A 23 20.45 -25.43 0.80
N GLY A 24 19.75 -24.51 1.46
CA GLY A 24 20.28 -23.21 1.91
C GLY A 24 19.38 -21.99 1.68
N ALA A 25 18.28 -22.12 0.92
CA ALA A 25 17.57 -20.98 0.32
C ALA A 25 16.48 -20.29 1.17
N GLY A 26 16.23 -20.69 2.42
CA GLY A 26 15.11 -20.17 3.23
C GLY A 26 15.45 -19.13 4.31
N GLY A 27 16.74 -18.86 4.56
CA GLY A 27 17.16 -18.01 5.68
C GLY A 27 16.71 -16.55 5.56
N ASN A 28 16.81 -15.99 4.34
CA ASN A 28 16.42 -14.61 4.06
C ASN A 28 14.90 -14.43 4.15
N GLN A 29 14.14 -15.28 3.48
CA GLN A 29 12.68 -15.25 3.56
C GLN A 29 12.18 -15.44 5.00
N LYS A 30 12.76 -16.36 5.78
CA LYS A 30 12.41 -16.52 7.20
C LYS A 30 12.67 -15.24 8.00
N LYS A 31 13.73 -14.50 7.67
CA LYS A 31 14.02 -13.21 8.30
C LYS A 31 13.03 -12.12 7.87
N LEU A 32 12.63 -12.09 6.59
CA LEU A 32 11.58 -11.21 6.08
C LEU A 32 10.25 -11.47 6.78
N LEU A 33 9.77 -12.72 6.74
CA LEU A 33 8.54 -13.16 7.42
C LEU A 33 8.55 -12.85 8.91
N SER A 34 9.70 -12.85 9.57
CA SER A 34 9.77 -12.54 11.01
C SER A 34 9.37 -11.10 11.35
N TYR A 35 9.33 -10.19 10.38
CA TYR A 35 8.83 -8.84 10.60
C TYR A 35 7.31 -8.71 10.54
N PHE A 36 6.58 -9.70 10.04
CA PHE A 36 5.13 -9.61 9.85
C PHE A 36 4.38 -10.49 10.87
N PRO A 37 3.09 -10.21 11.14
CA PRO A 37 2.30 -11.04 12.04
C PRO A 37 2.18 -12.48 11.49
N PRO A 38 2.35 -13.52 12.33
CA PRO A 38 2.49 -14.89 11.84
C PRO A 38 1.17 -15.64 11.67
N GLU A 39 0.04 -15.06 12.07
CA GLU A 39 -1.24 -15.75 12.27
C GLU A 39 -2.36 -15.11 11.45
N GLU A 40 -3.15 -15.95 10.77
CA GLU A 40 -4.43 -15.55 10.17
C GLU A 40 -5.39 -15.06 11.26
N GLY A 41 -6.19 -14.05 10.93
CA GLY A 41 -7.08 -13.37 11.88
C GLY A 41 -6.38 -12.40 12.82
N PHE A 42 -5.07 -12.16 12.66
CA PHE A 42 -4.40 -11.07 13.35
C PHE A 42 -4.96 -9.74 12.83
N VAL A 43 -5.47 -8.90 13.75
CA VAL A 43 -6.07 -7.60 13.47
C VAL A 43 -5.24 -6.52 14.15
N TRP A 44 -5.05 -5.40 13.46
CA TRP A 44 -4.33 -4.25 14.00
C TRP A 44 -4.95 -2.94 13.54
N GLU A 45 -4.71 -1.87 14.30
CA GLU A 45 -5.32 -0.56 14.08
C GLU A 45 -4.24 0.52 14.01
N TYR A 46 -4.38 1.44 13.07
CA TYR A 46 -3.56 2.64 12.95
C TYR A 46 -4.39 3.89 13.27
N ALA A 47 -3.75 4.89 13.87
CA ALA A 47 -4.23 6.27 13.89
C ALA A 47 -3.19 7.17 13.24
N GLY A 48 -3.67 8.17 12.51
CA GLY A 48 -2.84 9.13 11.82
C GLY A 48 -3.36 10.56 11.89
N THR A 49 -2.79 11.38 11.03
CA THR A 49 -3.12 12.79 10.86
C THR A 49 -4.62 12.98 10.54
N ASP A 50 -5.22 14.06 11.06
CA ASP A 50 -6.61 14.47 10.79
C ASP A 50 -7.67 13.40 11.03
N ASP A 51 -7.61 12.72 12.19
CA ASP A 51 -8.54 11.65 12.58
C ASP A 51 -8.58 10.46 11.61
N TYR A 52 -7.54 10.30 10.78
CA TYR A 52 -7.32 9.09 10.00
C TYR A 52 -7.20 7.89 10.95
N ALA A 53 -8.02 6.88 10.70
CA ALA A 53 -7.91 5.60 11.37
C ALA A 53 -8.00 4.48 10.34
N GLN A 54 -7.25 3.41 10.54
CA GLN A 54 -7.28 2.25 9.66
C GLN A 54 -7.24 0.97 10.47
N THR A 55 -8.21 0.08 10.26
CA THR A 55 -8.21 -1.27 10.83
C THR A 55 -7.86 -2.25 9.74
N MET A 56 -6.92 -3.15 10.01
CA MET A 56 -6.41 -4.13 9.05
C MET A 56 -6.44 -5.53 9.65
N GLY A 57 -6.65 -6.56 8.83
CA GLY A 57 -6.68 -7.95 9.26
C GLY A 57 -6.05 -8.91 8.25
N ILE A 58 -5.33 -9.93 8.73
CA ILE A 58 -4.86 -11.02 7.86
C ILE A 58 -6.02 -11.98 7.60
N ASP A 59 -6.53 -12.02 6.38
CA ASP A 59 -7.58 -12.96 5.99
C ASP A 59 -7.04 -14.37 5.77
N SER A 60 -5.90 -14.48 5.09
CA SER A 60 -5.28 -15.76 4.80
C SER A 60 -3.78 -15.68 4.57
N ILE A 61 -3.08 -16.79 4.84
CA ILE A 61 -1.65 -16.97 4.58
C ILE A 61 -1.48 -18.19 3.68
N TYR A 62 -1.29 -17.95 2.38
CA TYR A 62 -0.98 -18.99 1.41
C TYR A 62 0.52 -19.28 1.38
N LYS A 63 0.88 -20.58 1.34
CA LYS A 63 2.27 -21.04 1.21
C LYS A 63 2.38 -21.96 0.00
N ALA A 64 2.99 -21.46 -1.06
CA ALA A 64 3.20 -22.22 -2.28
C ALA A 64 4.26 -23.32 -2.08
N SER A 65 4.15 -24.40 -2.86
CA SER A 65 5.17 -25.46 -2.90
C SER A 65 6.52 -24.97 -3.46
N SER A 66 6.52 -23.85 -4.20
CA SER A 66 7.72 -23.12 -4.63
C SER A 66 8.49 -22.49 -3.46
N GLY A 67 7.85 -22.35 -2.31
CA GLY A 67 8.36 -21.65 -1.13
C GLY A 67 7.93 -20.19 -1.06
N GLU A 68 7.21 -19.65 -2.04
CA GLU A 68 6.59 -18.32 -1.94
C GLU A 68 5.49 -18.32 -0.89
N VAL A 69 5.32 -17.19 -0.20
CA VAL A 69 4.27 -16.99 0.80
C VAL A 69 3.51 -15.73 0.42
N THR A 70 2.18 -15.78 0.47
CA THR A 70 1.32 -14.62 0.19
C THR A 70 0.38 -14.42 1.37
N TYR A 71 0.31 -13.19 1.87
CA TYR A 71 -0.70 -12.79 2.85
C TYR A 71 -1.77 -12.01 2.12
N SER A 72 -3.04 -12.38 2.29
CA SER A 72 -4.17 -11.55 1.86
C SER A 72 -4.70 -10.80 3.06
N ILE A 73 -4.91 -9.50 2.89
CA ILE A 73 -5.26 -8.57 3.96
C ILE A 73 -6.45 -7.73 3.51
N SER A 74 -7.41 -7.58 4.40
CA SER A 74 -8.52 -6.65 4.25
C SER A 74 -8.46 -5.61 5.35
N GLY A 75 -9.06 -4.45 5.09
CA GLY A 75 -9.13 -3.38 6.06
C GLY A 75 -10.20 -2.36 5.76
N GLU A 76 -10.42 -1.51 6.75
CA GLU A 76 -11.33 -0.39 6.68
C GLU A 76 -10.56 0.88 7.06
N THR A 77 -10.60 1.86 6.16
CA THR A 77 -10.07 3.19 6.36
C THR A 77 -11.20 4.12 6.77
N ARG A 78 -10.99 4.90 7.82
CA ARG A 78 -11.88 5.99 8.24
C ARG A 78 -11.13 7.31 8.12
N ALA A 79 -11.70 8.24 7.37
CA ALA A 79 -11.13 9.56 7.15
C ALA A 79 -12.20 10.65 7.28
N PRO A 80 -11.82 11.90 7.62
CA PRO A 80 -12.75 13.02 7.62
C PRO A 80 -13.27 13.27 6.20
N ALA A 81 -14.54 13.65 6.07
CA ALA A 81 -15.16 13.94 4.76
C ALA A 81 -14.56 15.15 4.02
N LYS A 82 -13.67 15.92 4.66
CA LYS A 82 -12.92 17.03 4.06
C LYS A 82 -11.49 16.66 3.61
N ALA A 83 -11.19 15.37 3.43
CA ALA A 83 -9.87 14.94 2.94
C ALA A 83 -9.49 15.59 1.58
N ASP A 84 -10.48 16.00 0.77
CA ASP A 84 -10.27 16.71 -0.50
C ASP A 84 -9.72 18.13 -0.34
N GLU A 85 -9.87 18.77 0.84
CA GLU A 85 -9.41 20.15 1.09
C GLU A 85 -7.95 20.23 1.56
N LEU A 86 -7.29 19.08 1.76
CA LEU A 86 -5.90 18.97 2.24
C LEU A 86 -4.85 19.01 1.12
N GLY A 87 -5.23 19.28 -0.13
CA GLY A 87 -4.29 19.30 -1.25
C GLY A 87 -3.76 17.91 -1.65
N LEU A 88 -4.35 16.84 -1.08
CA LEU A 88 -4.22 15.49 -1.59
C LEU A 88 -5.08 15.35 -2.86
N GLU A 89 -4.73 16.08 -3.93
CA GLU A 89 -5.25 15.80 -5.26
C GLU A 89 -4.74 14.41 -5.67
N ILE A 90 -5.54 13.39 -5.36
CA ILE A 90 -5.42 12.07 -5.96
C ILE A 90 -6.15 12.17 -7.29
N GLU A 91 -5.42 12.40 -8.39
CA GLU A 91 -5.95 12.24 -9.74
C GLU A 91 -6.29 10.75 -9.99
N GLY A 92 -7.39 10.31 -9.41
CA GLY A 92 -8.05 9.04 -9.66
C GLY A 92 -9.19 9.26 -10.64
N PHE A 93 -8.86 9.28 -11.93
CA PHE A 93 -9.70 8.80 -13.04
C PHE A 93 -11.23 8.87 -12.84
N ALA A 94 -11.79 10.08 -12.75
CA ALA A 94 -13.21 10.27 -13.01
C ALA A 94 -13.40 10.48 -14.52
N GLU A 95 -14.03 9.50 -15.19
CA GLU A 95 -14.52 9.65 -16.56
C GLU A 95 -15.34 10.95 -16.66
N GLU A 96 -14.97 11.85 -17.56
CA GLU A 96 -15.82 12.99 -17.92
C GLU A 96 -17.14 12.49 -18.53
N PRO A 97 -18.31 12.91 -18.03
CA PRO A 97 -19.48 13.02 -18.87
C PRO A 97 -19.67 14.47 -19.30
N THR A 98 -19.52 14.66 -20.60
CA THR A 98 -20.04 15.74 -21.44
C THR A 98 -21.17 16.59 -20.83
N VAL A 99 -21.01 17.92 -20.81
CA VAL A 99 -22.14 18.86 -20.92
C VAL A 99 -21.74 20.01 -21.84
N GLY A 100 -22.48 20.15 -22.94
CA GLY A 100 -22.39 21.28 -23.86
C GLY A 100 -23.16 22.50 -23.38
N ASP A 101 -22.88 23.62 -24.06
CA ASP A 101 -23.66 24.86 -24.19
C ASP A 101 -24.02 25.63 -22.90
N ASP A 102 -23.45 26.82 -22.72
CA ASP A 102 -24.08 28.09 -23.14
C ASP A 102 -23.42 29.30 -22.43
N LEU A 103 -23.18 30.37 -23.19
CA LEU A 103 -22.65 31.64 -22.73
C LEU A 103 -23.83 32.55 -22.33
N GLY A 104 -23.98 32.88 -21.04
CA GLY A 104 -25.01 33.83 -20.59
C GLY A 104 -24.65 34.56 -19.29
N LEU A 105 -24.42 35.87 -19.40
CA LEU A 105 -24.09 36.82 -18.33
C LEU A 105 -25.31 37.16 -17.44
N HIS A 106 -25.15 37.22 -16.11
CA HIS A 106 -25.76 38.30 -15.30
C HIS A 106 -25.08 38.46 -13.93
N PHE A 107 -24.61 39.68 -13.65
CA PHE A 107 -24.27 40.19 -12.33
C PHE A 107 -25.50 40.95 -11.81
N ASP A 108 -25.99 40.61 -10.63
CA ASP A 108 -26.80 41.52 -9.81
C ASP A 108 -26.52 41.23 -8.32
N ASP A 109 -26.12 42.30 -7.62
CA ASP A 109 -26.00 42.39 -6.17
C ASP A 109 -27.39 42.31 -5.51
N GLN A 110 -27.55 41.52 -4.44
CA GLN A 110 -28.04 42.02 -3.14
C GLN A 110 -28.32 40.95 -2.08
N ASP A 111 -27.93 41.37 -0.88
CA ASP A 111 -28.52 41.17 0.45
C ASP A 111 -28.14 39.94 1.30
N GLU A 112 -27.52 40.33 2.41
CA GLU A 112 -27.17 39.61 3.62
C GLU A 112 -28.33 38.82 4.21
N SER A 113 -28.08 37.53 4.44
CA SER A 113 -28.58 36.84 5.63
C SER A 113 -27.53 35.81 6.04
N ASP A 114 -26.63 36.22 6.93
CA ASP A 114 -25.73 35.33 7.66
C ASP A 114 -26.56 34.50 8.66
N GLU A 115 -27.29 33.50 8.15
CA GLU A 115 -27.56 32.32 8.96
C GLU A 115 -26.25 31.54 8.99
N ALA A 116 -25.55 31.63 10.12
CA ALA A 116 -24.47 30.72 10.44
C ALA A 116 -25.06 29.31 10.49
N GLU A 117 -25.05 28.62 9.37
CA GLU A 117 -25.19 27.16 9.35
C GLU A 117 -24.08 26.64 10.26
N GLU A 118 -24.49 26.07 11.41
CA GLU A 118 -23.58 25.27 12.21
C GLU A 118 -22.92 24.27 11.25
N PRO A 119 -21.58 24.14 11.24
CA PRO A 119 -20.93 23.25 10.30
C PRO A 119 -21.53 21.87 10.52
N GLU A 120 -22.30 21.38 9.55
CA GLU A 120 -22.77 20.02 9.51
C GLU A 120 -21.52 19.16 9.66
N GLU A 121 -21.42 18.46 10.80
CA GLU A 121 -20.24 17.68 11.17
C GLU A 121 -20.06 16.64 10.07
N ALA A 122 -19.17 16.94 9.12
CA ALA A 122 -19.04 16.20 7.88
C ALA A 122 -18.75 14.74 8.24
N ALA A 123 -19.72 13.86 7.96
CA ALA A 123 -19.66 12.47 8.40
C ALA A 123 -18.39 11.81 7.86
N ALA A 124 -17.61 11.17 8.75
CA ALA A 124 -16.42 10.45 8.34
C ALA A 124 -16.75 9.42 7.24
N ILE A 125 -15.90 9.38 6.22
CA ILE A 125 -16.03 8.42 5.12
C ILE A 125 -15.35 7.13 5.57
N THR A 126 -16.04 6.00 5.38
CA THR A 126 -15.46 4.66 5.54
C THR A 126 -15.19 4.07 4.16
N GLN A 127 -13.98 3.58 3.96
CA GLN A 127 -13.49 3.03 2.71
C GLN A 127 -12.93 1.63 2.95
N ILE A 128 -13.06 0.75 1.96
CA ILE A 128 -12.55 -0.62 2.03
C ILE A 128 -11.16 -0.64 1.39
N LEU A 129 -10.26 -1.44 1.98
CA LEU A 129 -8.92 -1.69 1.49
C LEU A 129 -8.69 -3.19 1.39
N GLU A 130 -8.26 -3.65 0.22
CA GLU A 130 -7.76 -5.00 -0.02
C GLU A 130 -6.31 -4.94 -0.49
N MET A 131 -5.45 -5.74 0.13
CA MET A 131 -4.03 -5.78 -0.23
C MET A 131 -3.40 -7.16 -0.04
N GLU A 132 -2.22 -7.33 -0.62
CA GLU A 132 -1.40 -8.53 -0.47
C GLU A 132 0.05 -8.20 -0.07
N TYR A 133 0.64 -9.06 0.75
CA TYR A 133 2.10 -9.15 0.87
C TYR A 133 2.60 -10.41 0.17
N GLU A 134 3.43 -10.25 -0.85
CA GLU A 134 4.10 -11.35 -1.55
C GLU A 134 5.54 -11.49 -1.07
N PHE A 135 5.85 -12.62 -0.45
CA PHE A 135 7.17 -12.93 0.08
C PHE A 135 7.93 -13.85 -0.86
N THR A 136 8.99 -13.30 -1.45
CA THR A 136 9.98 -14.08 -2.19
C THR A 136 11.15 -14.47 -1.28
N LYS A 137 12.17 -15.11 -1.85
CA LYS A 137 13.41 -15.41 -1.12
C LYS A 137 14.19 -14.14 -0.74
N GLU A 138 13.99 -13.05 -1.47
CA GLU A 138 14.84 -11.86 -1.42
C GLU A 138 14.08 -10.61 -1.02
N SER A 139 12.77 -10.56 -1.20
CA SER A 139 11.98 -9.35 -1.00
C SER A 139 10.58 -9.66 -0.48
N VAL A 140 9.94 -8.63 0.06
CA VAL A 140 8.51 -8.57 0.31
C VAL A 140 7.96 -7.42 -0.52
N VAL A 141 6.92 -7.71 -1.28
CA VAL A 141 6.21 -6.71 -2.10
C VAL A 141 4.81 -6.55 -1.51
N GLU A 142 4.42 -5.31 -1.26
CA GLU A 142 3.05 -4.90 -0.92
C GLU A 142 2.32 -4.59 -2.22
N LYS A 143 1.11 -5.12 -2.38
CA LYS A 143 0.23 -4.84 -3.52
C LYS A 143 -1.12 -4.38 -3.00
N VAL A 144 -1.51 -3.16 -3.34
CA VAL A 144 -2.86 -2.65 -3.13
C VAL A 144 -3.73 -3.19 -4.25
N ILE A 145 -4.69 -4.05 -3.90
CA ILE A 145 -5.61 -4.70 -4.84
C ILE A 145 -6.81 -3.81 -5.10
N ASP A 146 -7.39 -3.28 -4.03
CA ASP A 146 -8.50 -2.35 -4.08
C ASP A 146 -8.35 -1.36 -2.93
N ALA A 147 -8.48 -0.08 -3.22
CA ALA A 147 -8.38 0.97 -2.23
C ALA A 147 -9.16 2.20 -2.70
N ASP A 148 -10.24 2.50 -2.00
CA ASP A 148 -10.88 3.79 -2.10
C ASP A 148 -10.16 4.73 -1.14
N GLY A 149 -9.31 5.64 -1.62
CA GLY A 149 -8.73 6.72 -0.81
C GLY A 149 -7.63 6.35 0.23
N LEU A 150 -6.58 7.19 0.26
CA LEU A 150 -5.53 7.32 1.29
C LEU A 150 -4.57 6.11 1.50
N PRO A 151 -3.38 6.33 2.08
CA PRO A 151 -2.34 7.29 1.72
C PRO A 151 -1.28 6.66 0.77
N TYR A 152 -1.56 5.47 0.22
CA TYR A 152 -0.60 4.73 -0.60
C TYR A 152 -0.34 5.46 -1.90
N ARG A 153 0.88 6.02 -2.06
CA ARG A 153 1.26 6.66 -3.32
C ARG A 153 1.44 5.65 -4.45
N PHE A 154 1.88 4.44 -4.13
CA PHE A 154 2.16 3.38 -5.09
C PHE A 154 1.24 2.19 -4.83
N SER A 155 0.65 1.64 -5.90
CA SER A 155 -0.16 0.42 -5.82
C SER A 155 0.69 -0.84 -5.61
N GLU A 156 1.99 -0.79 -5.92
CA GLU A 156 2.94 -1.86 -5.63
C GLU A 156 4.25 -1.28 -5.07
N LEU A 157 4.71 -1.80 -3.92
CA LEU A 157 5.91 -1.33 -3.24
C LEU A 157 6.77 -2.50 -2.73
N GLU A 158 8.06 -2.54 -3.10
CA GLU A 158 9.01 -3.48 -2.50
C GLU A 158 9.40 -3.02 -1.08
N VAL A 159 8.56 -3.37 -0.09
CA VAL A 159 8.64 -2.87 1.28
C VAL A 159 9.92 -3.30 2.02
N LEU A 160 10.40 -4.53 1.83
CA LEU A 160 11.62 -5.00 2.50
C LEU A 160 12.44 -5.88 1.57
N ARG A 161 13.76 -5.68 1.57
CA ARG A 161 14.70 -6.50 0.80
C ARG A 161 15.82 -7.09 1.66
N ALA A 162 16.06 -8.38 1.48
CA ALA A 162 17.18 -9.09 2.07
C ALA A 162 18.52 -8.76 1.36
N PRO A 163 19.65 -8.80 2.09
CA PRO A 163 19.74 -8.96 3.53
C PRO A 163 19.32 -7.69 4.27
N ILE A 164 18.58 -7.85 5.37
CA ILE A 164 18.14 -6.73 6.22
C ILE A 164 19.34 -6.19 7.00
N LYS A 165 19.96 -5.13 6.47
CA LYS A 165 21.18 -4.49 7.00
C LYS A 165 21.10 -2.98 6.75
N LYS A 166 21.51 -2.17 7.75
CA LYS A 166 21.58 -0.72 7.64
C LYS A 166 22.46 -0.29 6.45
N GLY A 167 22.00 0.69 5.68
CA GLY A 167 22.63 1.19 4.44
C GLY A 167 22.37 0.30 3.22
N LYS A 168 21.57 -0.77 3.33
CA LYS A 168 21.14 -1.56 2.16
C LYS A 168 20.18 -0.71 1.33
N THR A 169 20.47 -0.58 0.04
CA THR A 169 19.62 0.08 -0.93
C THR A 169 19.11 -0.88 -2.00
N TRP A 170 17.97 -0.53 -2.60
CA TRP A 170 17.42 -1.14 -3.81
C TRP A 170 16.59 -0.11 -4.58
N SER A 171 16.34 -0.40 -5.84
CA SER A 171 15.44 0.38 -6.68
C SER A 171 14.54 -0.56 -7.45
N PHE A 172 13.33 -0.10 -7.72
CA PHE A 172 12.33 -0.80 -8.52
C PHE A 172 11.48 0.23 -9.25
N GLN A 173 10.80 -0.22 -10.29
CA GLN A 173 9.85 0.59 -11.02
C GLN A 173 8.45 0.16 -10.59
N ALA A 174 7.66 1.12 -10.12
CA ALA A 174 6.26 0.89 -9.76
C ALA A 174 5.40 0.73 -11.05
N PRO A 175 4.17 0.19 -10.95
CA PRO A 175 3.30 -0.06 -12.11
C PRO A 175 2.95 1.19 -12.93
N ASP A 176 3.00 2.36 -12.28
CA ASP A 176 2.84 3.70 -12.89
C ASP A 176 4.11 4.19 -13.61
N TRP A 177 5.14 3.35 -13.71
CA TRP A 177 6.47 3.64 -14.28
C TRP A 177 7.36 4.56 -13.43
N THR A 178 6.95 4.90 -12.21
CA THR A 178 7.75 5.70 -11.30
C THR A 178 8.95 4.90 -10.79
N ASP A 179 10.16 5.48 -10.89
CA ASP A 179 11.36 4.92 -10.30
C ASP A 179 11.40 5.21 -8.79
N VAL A 180 11.32 4.17 -7.98
CA VAL A 180 11.38 4.26 -6.52
C VAL A 180 12.72 3.74 -6.02
N LYS A 181 13.39 4.52 -5.18
CA LYS A 181 14.64 4.15 -4.52
C LYS A 181 14.39 3.97 -3.03
N ALA A 182 14.82 2.83 -2.50
CA ALA A 182 14.65 2.47 -1.10
C ALA A 182 16.00 2.29 -0.38
N GLU A 183 16.04 2.62 0.91
CA GLU A 183 17.18 2.44 1.79
C GLU A 183 16.78 2.03 3.21
N ILE A 184 17.45 1.03 3.80
CA ILE A 184 17.38 0.78 5.24
C ILE A 184 18.21 1.83 5.97
N VAL A 185 17.54 2.89 6.45
CA VAL A 185 18.19 4.03 7.11
C VAL A 185 18.49 3.78 8.59
N ASP A 186 17.72 2.92 9.25
CA ASP A 186 17.99 2.56 10.64
C ASP A 186 17.54 1.15 11.02
N MET A 187 18.19 0.59 12.03
CA MET A 187 17.89 -0.73 12.58
C MET A 187 18.31 -0.80 14.04
N GLY A 188 17.57 -1.54 14.85
CA GLY A 188 17.95 -1.73 16.24
C GLY A 188 16.97 -2.62 16.99
N LYS A 189 16.89 -2.36 18.28
CA LYS A 189 15.89 -2.95 19.16
C LYS A 189 15.13 -1.83 19.86
N ASP A 190 13.83 -1.99 19.98
CA ASP A 190 13.02 -1.07 20.77
C ASP A 190 13.10 -1.39 22.27
N ALA A 191 12.32 -0.65 23.07
CA ALA A 191 12.25 -0.82 24.52
C ALA A 191 11.87 -2.26 24.92
N ASP A 192 11.03 -2.91 24.11
CA ASP A 192 10.54 -4.27 24.31
C ASP A 192 11.49 -5.35 23.76
N LYS A 193 12.67 -4.92 23.28
CA LYS A 193 13.73 -5.74 22.69
C LYS A 193 13.32 -6.42 21.39
N ALA A 194 12.24 -5.99 20.75
CA ALA A 194 11.85 -6.41 19.41
C ALA A 194 12.80 -5.77 18.40
N ASP A 195 13.25 -6.56 17.42
CA ASP A 195 14.08 -6.03 16.33
C ASP A 195 13.21 -5.07 15.49
N TYR A 196 13.73 -3.89 15.16
CA TYR A 196 13.08 -2.96 14.23
C TYR A 196 13.96 -2.67 13.01
N VAL A 197 13.31 -2.30 11.91
CA VAL A 197 13.93 -1.80 10.68
C VAL A 197 13.16 -0.58 10.20
N LYS A 198 13.88 0.52 9.95
CA LYS A 198 13.32 1.74 9.35
C LYS A 198 13.83 1.84 7.91
N VAL A 199 12.89 1.96 6.97
CA VAL A 199 13.16 2.06 5.53
C VAL A 199 12.69 3.42 5.04
N LYS A 200 13.50 4.07 4.21
CA LYS A 200 13.15 5.30 3.49
C LYS A 200 12.97 4.98 2.01
N TYR A 201 11.93 5.51 1.39
CA TYR A 201 11.66 5.48 -0.04
C TYR A 201 11.70 6.91 -0.58
N GLU A 202 12.30 7.08 -1.75
CA GLU A 202 12.44 8.33 -2.48
C GLU A 202 11.99 8.10 -3.92
N ALA A 203 11.15 8.99 -4.44
CA ALA A 203 10.69 8.96 -5.82
C ALA A 203 10.47 10.39 -6.33
N GLU A 204 10.56 10.57 -7.65
CA GLU A 204 10.09 11.77 -8.33
C GLU A 204 8.71 11.46 -8.89
N VAL A 205 7.68 12.14 -8.39
CA VAL A 205 6.29 11.97 -8.83
C VAL A 205 5.81 13.25 -9.51
N ASP A 206 4.64 13.20 -10.15
CA ASP A 206 4.02 14.41 -10.66
C ASP A 206 3.85 15.45 -9.55
N GLY A 207 4.37 16.65 -9.79
CA GLY A 207 4.40 17.73 -8.81
C GLY A 207 5.73 17.90 -8.07
N GLY A 208 6.58 16.87 -7.99
CA GLY A 208 7.91 16.98 -7.37
C GLY A 208 8.36 15.77 -6.54
N PRO A 209 9.28 15.96 -5.58
CA PRO A 209 9.85 14.86 -4.83
C PRO A 209 8.84 14.30 -3.83
N TYR A 210 8.81 12.97 -3.72
CA TYR A 210 8.06 12.22 -2.73
C TYR A 210 9.03 11.46 -1.82
N VAL A 211 8.80 11.55 -0.51
CA VAL A 211 9.59 10.83 0.49
C VAL A 211 8.67 10.10 1.45
N GLU A 212 8.90 8.80 1.61
CA GLU A 212 8.15 7.96 2.51
C GLU A 212 9.11 7.23 3.47
N THR A 213 8.74 7.08 4.73
CA THR A 213 9.48 6.34 5.73
C THR A 213 8.55 5.36 6.42
N ARG A 214 8.97 4.09 6.48
CA ARG A 214 8.25 3.02 7.17
C ARG A 214 9.10 2.40 8.27
N LEU A 215 8.54 2.21 9.45
CA LEU A 215 9.14 1.45 10.55
C LEU A 215 8.43 0.10 10.67
N PHE A 216 9.18 -0.98 10.49
CA PHE A 216 8.69 -2.33 10.72
C PHE A 216 9.25 -2.89 12.01
N LYS A 217 8.40 -3.55 12.81
CA LYS A 217 8.80 -4.25 14.04
C LYS A 217 8.55 -5.74 13.92
N LYS A 218 9.48 -6.51 14.47
CA LYS A 218 9.43 -7.97 14.45
C LYS A 218 8.11 -8.50 15.03
N GLY A 219 7.39 -9.28 14.23
CA GLY A 219 6.11 -9.90 14.60
C GLY A 219 4.89 -8.99 14.53
N LEU A 220 5.05 -7.70 14.21
CA LEU A 220 3.96 -6.72 14.16
C LEU A 220 3.70 -6.19 12.75
N GLY A 221 4.69 -6.22 11.87
CA GLY A 221 4.60 -5.61 10.54
C GLY A 221 5.00 -4.15 10.58
N LEU A 222 4.33 -3.34 9.75
CA LEU A 222 4.43 -1.89 9.74
C LEU A 222 3.83 -1.33 11.04
N VAL A 223 4.53 -0.41 11.70
CA VAL A 223 4.04 0.21 12.94
C VAL A 223 4.09 1.74 12.94
N GLU A 224 4.83 2.34 12.01
CA GLU A 224 4.92 3.78 11.82
C GLU A 224 5.13 4.04 10.34
N PHE A 225 4.39 4.99 9.81
CA PHE A 225 4.47 5.47 8.45
C PHE A 225 4.52 7.00 8.47
N THR A 226 5.38 7.57 7.64
CA THR A 226 5.44 9.00 7.38
C THR A 226 5.64 9.20 5.89
N ALA A 227 4.80 10.01 5.26
CA ALA A 227 4.98 10.43 3.87
C ALA A 227 4.99 11.95 3.78
N VAL A 228 5.82 12.48 2.89
CA VAL A 228 5.87 13.89 2.52
C VAL A 228 5.75 13.97 1.01
N GLY A 229 4.68 14.60 0.56
CA GLY A 229 4.37 14.82 -0.85
C GLY A 229 5.05 16.07 -1.43
N PRO A 230 4.85 16.33 -2.74
CA PRO A 230 5.36 17.53 -3.41
C PRO A 230 4.80 18.85 -2.89
N ASP A 231 3.62 18.80 -2.25
CA ASP A 231 2.97 19.88 -1.52
C ASP A 231 3.63 20.17 -0.16
N TYR A 232 4.63 19.37 0.23
CA TYR A 232 5.32 19.40 1.51
C TYR A 232 4.39 19.13 2.71
N VAL A 233 3.22 18.56 2.47
CA VAL A 233 2.32 18.11 3.54
C VAL A 233 2.85 16.78 4.06
N GLU A 234 3.00 16.71 5.38
CA GLU A 234 3.41 15.50 6.08
C GLU A 234 2.18 14.72 6.53
N PHE A 235 2.07 13.47 6.07
CA PHE A 235 1.09 12.51 6.53
C PHE A 235 1.76 11.47 7.42
N VAL A 236 1.23 11.24 8.62
CA VAL A 236 1.76 10.27 9.57
C VAL A 236 0.65 9.34 10.02
N TYR A 237 0.94 8.06 10.14
CA TYR A 237 0.12 7.15 10.95
C TYR A 237 0.98 6.14 11.70
N SER A 238 0.45 5.66 12.81
CA SER A 238 1.15 4.77 13.72
C SER A 238 0.20 3.73 14.32
N LEU A 239 0.74 2.55 14.60
CA LEU A 239 0.00 1.45 15.18
C LEU A 239 -0.47 1.83 16.58
N ILE A 240 -1.77 1.68 16.84
CA ILE A 240 -2.39 1.89 18.15
C ILE A 240 -2.50 0.53 18.84
N GLY A 241 -2.04 0.45 20.09
CA GLY A 241 -2.36 -0.65 20.99
C GLY A 241 -1.86 -2.03 20.53
N ASN A 242 -0.60 -2.35 20.86
CA ASN A 242 -0.08 -3.73 20.85
C ASN A 242 0.96 -3.91 21.97
#